data_AF-A0A2A2B599-F1
#
_entry.id   AF-A0A2A2B599-F1
#
_cell.length_a   1.000
_cell.length_b   1.000
_cell.length_c   1.000
_cell.angle_alpha   90.00
_cell.angle_beta   90.00
_cell.angle_gamma   90.00
#
_symmetry.space_group_name_H-M   'P 1'
#
loop_
_entity.id
_entity.type
_entity.pdbx_description
1 polymer ?
#
loop_
_entity_poly.entity_id
_entity_poly.type
_entity_poly.pdbx_seq_one_letter_code
_entity_poly.pdbx_strand_id
1 'polypeptide(L)'
;MSDSNVVKPSLQHKAPLPFVGQKRFFLKSFRKVLDEYIPNDGEGWTIIDVFGGSGLLSNNAKHLKPAAKVIFNDFDNYSERLKHVDDSNRLRQQLTDVLSDYPRQKLLDKTIKPKVIDVIKKFEGNIDLRVLSTWLLFAGKHATSLDELYASHLYNTLRRTDFPAVDDYLTGVEVVCESYDTLLPQYADQPKTLLVFDPPYVNTQQGAYAQTGYFGMVQFLKLMQYVRPPYIFFSSTRSEILSYLDFVQECDKRTWQRVGNYEKISLKACMNKNSSYEDHMIYRFQ
;
A
#
# COMPACT_ATOMS: atom_id res chain seq x y z
N MET A 1 -38.06 -2.13 6.46
CA MET A 1 -38.10 -1.64 5.07
C MET A 1 -36.67 -1.70 4.56
N SER A 2 -36.45 -2.64 3.64
CA SER A 2 -35.20 -2.99 2.94
C SER A 2 -33.89 -2.65 3.64
N ASP A 3 -33.29 -3.66 4.29
CA ASP A 3 -31.84 -3.82 4.25
C ASP A 3 -31.46 -3.85 2.77
N SER A 4 -31.10 -2.69 2.22
CA SER A 4 -30.36 -2.66 0.97
C SER A 4 -29.10 -3.48 1.24
N ASN A 5 -28.85 -4.52 0.43
CA ASN A 5 -27.59 -5.25 0.48
C ASN A 5 -26.49 -4.26 0.13
N VAL A 6 -25.97 -3.57 1.14
CA VAL A 6 -24.93 -2.57 1.00
C VAL A 6 -23.67 -3.32 0.56
N VAL A 7 -23.32 -3.19 -0.73
CA VAL A 7 -22.15 -3.84 -1.32
C VAL A 7 -20.90 -3.18 -0.75
N LYS A 8 -20.25 -3.85 0.20
CA LYS A 8 -19.03 -3.38 0.84
C LYS A 8 -18.08 -4.55 1.12
N PRO A 9 -16.76 -4.30 1.19
CA PRO A 9 -15.80 -5.35 1.45
C PRO A 9 -15.77 -5.70 2.95
N SER A 10 -15.29 -6.89 3.32
CA SER A 10 -14.94 -7.16 4.73
C SER A 10 -13.87 -6.20 5.22
N LEU A 11 -13.93 -5.85 6.51
CA LEU A 11 -12.99 -4.92 7.13
C LEU A 11 -11.60 -5.57 7.28
N GLN A 12 -10.59 -4.94 6.68
CA GLN A 12 -9.23 -5.48 6.69
C GLN A 12 -8.31 -4.67 7.61
N HIS A 13 -7.48 -5.39 8.35
CA HIS A 13 -6.48 -4.81 9.27
C HIS A 13 -5.05 -4.86 8.74
N LYS A 14 -4.85 -5.54 7.60
CA LYS A 14 -3.58 -5.65 6.88
C LYS A 14 -3.88 -6.03 5.43
N ALA A 15 -2.91 -5.78 4.56
CA ALA A 15 -2.95 -6.25 3.18
C ALA A 15 -2.89 -7.81 3.13
N PRO A 16 -3.69 -8.48 2.28
CA PRO A 16 -3.69 -9.95 2.16
C PRO A 16 -2.34 -10.49 1.67
N LEU A 17 -1.79 -9.85 0.64
CA LEU A 17 -0.47 -10.14 0.07
C LEU A 17 0.59 -9.14 0.56
N PRO A 18 1.87 -9.53 0.60
CA PRO A 18 2.96 -8.63 0.98
C PRO A 18 2.99 -7.35 0.15
N PHE A 19 3.04 -6.22 0.86
CA PHE A 19 3.22 -4.89 0.32
C PHE A 19 4.00 -4.05 1.34
N VAL A 20 5.10 -3.44 0.90
CA VAL A 20 5.94 -2.57 1.73
C VAL A 20 5.23 -1.24 1.89
N GLY A 21 5.23 -0.68 3.10
CA GLY A 21 4.61 0.64 3.34
C GLY A 21 3.09 0.61 3.56
N GLN A 22 2.46 -0.58 3.65
CA GLN A 22 1.04 -0.67 4.00
C GLN A 22 0.73 0.11 5.29
N LYS A 23 -0.19 1.07 5.24
CA LYS A 23 -0.52 2.00 6.35
C LYS A 23 -1.35 1.36 7.47
N ARG A 24 -1.10 0.08 7.76
CA ARG A 24 -1.84 -0.72 8.76
C ARG A 24 -1.85 -0.11 10.17
N PHE A 25 -0.75 0.56 10.55
CA PHE A 25 -0.64 1.17 11.88
C PHE A 25 -1.46 2.47 12.03
N PHE A 26 -1.81 3.12 10.92
CA PHE A 26 -2.68 4.30 10.92
C PHE A 26 -4.16 3.97 10.80
N LEU A 27 -4.55 2.71 10.55
CA LEU A 27 -5.95 2.37 10.29
C LEU A 27 -6.89 2.86 11.38
N LYS A 28 -6.51 2.77 12.66
CA LYS A 28 -7.34 3.28 13.76
C LYS A 28 -7.59 4.80 13.62
N SER A 29 -6.54 5.56 13.36
CA SER A 29 -6.61 7.01 13.18
C SER A 29 -7.35 7.39 11.90
N PHE A 30 -7.05 6.71 10.79
CA PHE A 30 -7.72 6.91 9.51
C PHE A 30 -9.23 6.69 9.62
N ARG A 31 -9.65 5.57 10.20
CA ARG A 31 -11.07 5.26 10.45
C ARG A 31 -11.75 6.34 11.29
N LYS A 32 -11.09 6.77 12.38
CA LYS A 32 -11.60 7.85 13.23
C LYS A 32 -11.84 9.14 12.44
N VAL A 33 -10.86 9.54 11.62
CA VAL A 33 -10.97 10.75 10.78
C VAL A 33 -12.11 10.61 9.76
N LEU A 34 -12.26 9.44 9.12
CA LEU A 34 -13.40 9.21 8.22
C LEU A 34 -14.75 9.32 8.94
N ASP A 35 -14.87 8.77 10.15
CA ASP A 35 -16.11 8.82 10.93
C ASP A 35 -16.43 10.21 11.47
N GLU A 36 -15.41 11.00 11.81
CA GLU A 36 -15.56 12.35 12.33
C GLU A 36 -16.01 13.35 11.27
N TYR A 37 -15.49 13.23 10.04
CA TYR A 37 -15.70 14.26 9.00
C TYR A 37 -16.59 13.82 7.82
N ILE A 38 -16.79 12.52 7.61
CA ILE A 38 -17.67 12.00 6.55
C ILE A 38 -18.94 11.42 7.21
N PRO A 39 -20.10 12.09 7.09
CA PRO A 39 -21.32 11.70 7.80
C PRO A 39 -21.91 10.39 7.26
N ASN A 40 -22.52 9.63 8.16
CA ASN A 40 -23.26 8.39 7.87
C ASN A 40 -22.41 7.43 7.00
N ASP A 41 -23.02 6.88 5.95
CA ASP A 41 -22.40 5.97 4.98
C ASP A 41 -21.61 6.70 3.87
N GLY A 42 -21.45 8.03 3.95
CA GLY A 42 -20.69 8.82 2.99
C GLY A 42 -21.41 9.11 1.67
N GLU A 43 -22.73 9.22 1.69
CA GLU A 43 -23.51 9.56 0.49
C GLU A 43 -23.04 10.90 -0.13
N GLY A 44 -22.82 10.89 -1.45
CA GLY A 44 -22.34 12.04 -2.20
C GLY A 44 -20.87 12.41 -1.96
N TRP A 45 -20.12 11.57 -1.24
CA TRP A 45 -18.67 11.71 -1.10
C TRP A 45 -17.91 10.85 -2.11
N THR A 46 -16.78 11.38 -2.56
CA THR A 46 -15.75 10.65 -3.29
C THR A 46 -14.50 10.56 -2.42
N ILE A 47 -13.93 9.37 -2.26
CA ILE A 47 -12.66 9.14 -1.56
C ILE A 47 -11.67 8.56 -2.56
N ILE A 48 -10.59 9.28 -2.81
CA ILE A 48 -9.59 8.90 -3.82
C ILE A 48 -8.30 8.52 -3.10
N ASP A 49 -7.93 7.24 -3.20
CA ASP A 49 -6.65 6.70 -2.77
C ASP A 49 -5.65 6.82 -3.93
N VAL A 50 -4.97 7.96 -3.98
CA VAL A 50 -4.22 8.44 -5.16
C VAL A 50 -2.98 7.59 -5.43
N PHE A 51 -2.38 7.07 -4.36
CA PHE A 51 -1.23 6.17 -4.39
C PHE A 51 -1.60 4.90 -3.62
N GLY A 52 -2.56 4.16 -4.15
CA GLY A 52 -3.29 3.19 -3.33
C GLY A 52 -2.48 1.99 -2.86
N GLY A 53 -1.37 1.68 -3.51
CA GLY A 53 -0.46 0.61 -3.13
C GLY A 53 -1.18 -0.73 -2.94
N SER A 54 -1.34 -1.15 -1.68
CA SER A 54 -2.08 -2.39 -1.35
C SER A 54 -3.61 -2.31 -1.39
N GLY A 55 -4.21 -1.12 -1.60
CA GLY A 55 -5.66 -0.92 -1.51
C GLY A 55 -6.22 -1.01 -0.08
N LEU A 56 -5.37 -1.11 0.95
CA LEU A 56 -5.81 -1.28 2.33
C LEU A 56 -6.61 -0.07 2.87
N LEU A 57 -6.22 1.15 2.49
CA LEU A 57 -6.95 2.37 2.86
C LEU A 57 -8.28 2.44 2.10
N SER A 58 -8.27 2.14 0.80
CA SER A 58 -9.48 2.00 -0.03
C SER A 58 -10.49 0.99 0.53
N ASN A 59 -10.04 -0.22 0.91
CA ASN A 59 -10.89 -1.22 1.56
C ASN A 59 -11.56 -0.67 2.84
N ASN A 60 -10.78 -0.02 3.69
CA ASN A 60 -11.28 0.54 4.94
C ASN A 60 -12.26 1.70 4.71
N ALA A 61 -11.95 2.58 3.75
CA ALA A 61 -12.82 3.67 3.35
C ALA A 61 -14.17 3.15 2.84
N LYS A 62 -14.16 2.15 1.95
CA LYS A 62 -15.40 1.58 1.41
C LYS A 62 -16.20 0.78 2.44
N HIS A 63 -15.53 0.08 3.35
CA HIS A 63 -16.20 -0.63 4.44
C HIS A 63 -16.96 0.33 5.38
N LEU A 64 -16.32 1.46 5.73
CA LEU A 64 -16.88 2.46 6.63
C LEU A 64 -17.92 3.36 5.95
N LYS A 65 -17.67 3.74 4.70
CA LYS A 65 -18.48 4.69 3.92
C LYS A 65 -18.98 4.00 2.65
N PRO A 66 -19.90 3.03 2.78
CA PRO A 66 -20.27 2.18 1.66
C PRO A 66 -21.11 2.90 0.59
N ALA A 67 -21.77 4.01 0.93
CA ALA A 67 -22.47 4.86 -0.03
C ALA A 67 -21.53 5.87 -0.73
N ALA A 68 -20.28 6.02 -0.27
CA ALA A 68 -19.27 6.83 -0.94
C ALA A 68 -18.75 6.13 -2.21
N LYS A 69 -18.38 6.94 -3.21
CA LYS A 69 -17.54 6.50 -4.33
C LYS A 69 -16.10 6.37 -3.80
N VAL A 70 -15.53 5.17 -3.81
CA VAL A 70 -14.13 4.95 -3.38
C VAL A 70 -13.32 4.52 -4.57
N ILE A 71 -12.28 5.29 -4.88
CA ILE A 71 -11.39 5.06 -6.01
C ILE A 71 -10.03 4.60 -5.48
N PHE A 72 -9.63 3.40 -5.88
CA PHE A 72 -8.32 2.83 -5.64
C PHE A 72 -7.47 2.98 -6.90
N ASN A 73 -6.50 3.90 -6.88
CA ASN A 73 -5.55 4.06 -7.98
C ASN A 73 -4.38 3.07 -7.83
N ASP A 74 -4.44 1.97 -8.58
CA ASP A 74 -3.55 0.83 -8.49
C ASP A 74 -2.40 0.88 -9.51
N PHE A 75 -1.41 1.72 -9.22
CA PHE A 75 -0.17 1.77 -10.00
C PHE A 75 0.76 0.58 -9.79
N ASP A 76 0.65 -0.10 -8.65
CA ASP A 76 1.53 -1.21 -8.26
C ASP A 76 1.04 -2.57 -8.80
N ASN A 77 -0.05 -2.57 -9.56
CA ASN A 77 -0.72 -3.76 -10.08
C ASN A 77 -1.10 -4.76 -8.96
N TYR A 78 -1.45 -4.25 -7.78
CA TYR A 78 -1.79 -5.05 -6.62
C TYR A 78 -3.12 -5.81 -6.81
N SER A 79 -4.10 -5.18 -7.47
CA SER A 79 -5.38 -5.80 -7.82
C SER A 79 -5.20 -7.04 -8.69
N GLU A 80 -4.25 -7.02 -9.64
CA GLU A 80 -3.91 -8.18 -10.45
C GLU A 80 -3.25 -9.27 -9.60
N ARG A 81 -2.33 -8.91 -8.71
CA ARG A 81 -1.70 -9.89 -7.78
C ARG A 81 -2.73 -10.62 -6.93
N LEU A 82 -3.79 -9.94 -6.49
CA LEU A 82 -4.87 -10.55 -5.70
C LEU A 82 -5.61 -11.66 -6.48
N LYS A 83 -5.78 -11.53 -7.80
CA LYS A 83 -6.41 -12.57 -8.64
C LYS A 83 -5.63 -13.88 -8.64
N HIS A 84 -4.33 -13.81 -8.38
CA HIS A 84 -3.39 -14.93 -8.38
C HIS A 84 -3.04 -15.45 -6.96
N VAL A 85 -3.88 -15.13 -5.95
CA VAL A 85 -3.65 -15.57 -4.57
C VAL A 85 -3.68 -17.10 -4.45
N ASP A 86 -4.53 -17.77 -5.23
CA ASP A 86 -4.67 -19.23 -5.20
C ASP A 86 -3.44 -19.93 -5.75
N ASP A 87 -2.84 -19.37 -6.81
CA ASP A 87 -1.55 -19.83 -7.33
C ASP A 87 -0.44 -19.67 -6.30
N SER A 88 -0.43 -18.53 -5.59
CA SER A 88 0.51 -18.32 -4.48
C SER A 88 0.33 -19.40 -3.39
N ASN A 89 -0.90 -19.72 -3.00
CA ASN A 89 -1.20 -20.76 -2.01
C ASN A 89 -0.80 -22.16 -2.50
N ARG A 90 -1.08 -22.50 -3.76
CA ARG A 90 -0.68 -23.79 -4.36
C ARG A 90 0.84 -23.94 -4.41
N LEU A 91 1.56 -22.90 -4.83
CA LEU A 91 3.03 -22.92 -4.81
C LEU A 91 3.57 -23.04 -3.39
N ARG A 92 2.98 -22.35 -2.41
CA ARG A 92 3.36 -22.48 -1.00
C ARG A 92 3.24 -23.92 -0.51
N GLN A 93 2.15 -24.61 -0.84
CA GLN A 93 1.91 -25.99 -0.43
C GLN A 93 2.97 -26.94 -1.04
N GLN A 94 3.26 -26.81 -2.33
CA GLN A 94 4.33 -27.59 -2.98
C GLN A 94 5.71 -27.33 -2.35
N LEU A 95 6.01 -26.08 -2.00
CA LEU A 95 7.25 -25.73 -1.31
C LEU A 95 7.29 -26.27 0.13
N THR A 96 6.15 -26.32 0.83
CA THR A 96 6.03 -26.93 2.16
C THR A 96 6.42 -28.40 2.11
N ASP A 97 6.00 -29.14 1.09
CA ASP A 97 6.30 -30.58 0.97
C ASP A 97 7.80 -30.83 0.80
N VAL A 98 8.51 -29.99 0.04
CA VAL A 98 9.97 -30.10 -0.14
C VAL A 98 10.74 -29.66 1.13
N LEU A 99 10.16 -28.78 1.94
CA LEU A 99 10.79 -28.20 3.12
C LEU A 99 10.28 -28.79 4.44
N SER A 100 9.49 -29.86 4.42
CA SER A 100 8.80 -30.43 5.60
C SER A 100 9.76 -30.72 6.76
N ASP A 101 10.91 -31.32 6.44
CA ASP A 101 11.94 -31.73 7.41
C ASP A 101 13.09 -30.73 7.52
N TYR A 102 13.01 -29.59 6.82
CA TYR A 102 14.08 -28.59 6.83
C TYR A 102 13.87 -27.55 7.94
N PRO A 103 14.90 -27.23 8.75
CA PRO A 103 14.75 -26.25 9.82
C PRO A 103 14.36 -24.87 9.29
N ARG A 104 13.46 -24.20 10.00
CA ARG A 104 13.00 -22.84 9.67
C ARG A 104 14.07 -21.80 9.94
N GLN A 105 14.00 -20.70 9.21
CA GLN A 105 14.90 -19.55 9.30
C GLN A 105 16.38 -19.92 9.11
N LYS A 106 16.63 -21.03 8.40
CA LYS A 106 17.98 -21.48 8.04
C LYS A 106 18.21 -21.32 6.55
N LEU A 107 19.46 -21.05 6.21
CA LEU A 107 19.96 -21.03 4.84
C LEU A 107 19.78 -22.42 4.24
N LEU A 108 19.23 -22.50 3.02
CA LEU A 108 19.12 -23.74 2.26
C LEU A 108 20.50 -24.18 1.77
N ASP A 109 20.85 -25.43 2.06
CA ASP A 109 22.10 -26.03 1.61
C ASP A 109 22.06 -26.42 0.12
N LYS A 110 23.19 -26.96 -0.36
CA LYS A 110 23.39 -27.35 -1.76
C LYS A 110 22.49 -28.51 -2.20
N THR A 111 21.90 -29.26 -1.27
CA THR A 111 21.01 -30.39 -1.57
C THR A 111 19.56 -29.95 -1.69
N ILE A 112 19.12 -29.03 -0.82
CA ILE A 112 17.72 -28.57 -0.78
C ILE A 112 17.46 -27.39 -1.72
N LYS A 113 18.41 -26.45 -1.86
CA LYS A 113 18.23 -25.28 -2.73
C LYS A 113 17.83 -25.67 -4.18
N PRO A 114 18.47 -26.65 -4.85
CA PRO A 114 18.07 -27.04 -6.20
C PRO A 114 16.66 -27.63 -6.28
N LYS A 115 16.22 -28.39 -5.26
CA LYS A 115 14.85 -28.96 -5.21
C LYS A 115 13.79 -27.86 -5.12
N VAL A 116 14.02 -26.85 -4.28
CA VAL A 116 13.14 -25.67 -4.18
C VAL A 116 13.06 -24.93 -5.52
N ILE A 117 14.21 -24.71 -6.19
CA ILE A 117 14.25 -24.06 -7.50
C ILE A 117 13.50 -24.88 -8.55
N ASP A 118 13.65 -26.21 -8.53
CA ASP A 118 12.96 -27.10 -9.47
C ASP A 118 11.43 -27.04 -9.32
N VAL A 119 10.92 -26.99 -8.08
CA VAL A 119 9.48 -26.77 -7.82
C VAL A 119 9.02 -25.44 -8.41
N ILE A 120 9.75 -24.34 -8.18
CA ILE A 120 9.37 -23.02 -8.71
C ILE A 120 9.39 -23.02 -10.25
N LYS A 121 10.38 -23.65 -10.87
CA LYS A 121 10.50 -23.72 -12.34
C LYS A 121 9.40 -24.56 -13.00
N LYS A 122 8.95 -25.63 -12.34
CA LYS A 122 7.90 -26.53 -12.83
C LYS A 122 6.49 -26.08 -12.45
N PHE A 123 6.36 -25.00 -11.68
CA PHE A 123 5.07 -24.52 -11.24
C PHE A 123 4.26 -23.96 -12.42
N GLU A 124 3.16 -24.62 -12.74
CA GLU A 124 2.23 -24.19 -13.79
C GLU A 124 1.20 -23.21 -13.20
N GLY A 125 1.56 -21.93 -13.09
CA GLY A 125 0.70 -20.86 -12.58
C GLY A 125 1.42 -19.52 -12.48
N ASN A 126 0.75 -18.49 -11.96
CA ASN A 126 1.37 -17.20 -11.72
C ASN A 126 2.37 -17.27 -10.57
N ILE A 127 3.57 -16.69 -10.77
CA ILE A 127 4.60 -16.60 -9.75
C ILE A 127 4.76 -15.15 -9.30
N ASP A 128 4.26 -14.85 -8.10
CA ASP A 128 4.48 -13.55 -7.45
C ASP A 128 5.88 -13.51 -6.82
N LEU A 129 6.81 -12.81 -7.49
CA LEU A 129 8.19 -12.69 -7.04
C LEU A 129 8.32 -11.93 -5.70
N ARG A 130 7.41 -10.98 -5.42
CA ARG A 130 7.40 -10.27 -4.12
C ARG A 130 7.04 -11.25 -3.01
N VAL A 131 6.06 -12.14 -3.24
CA VAL A 131 5.70 -13.22 -2.31
C VAL A 131 6.87 -14.18 -2.10
N LEU A 132 7.46 -14.71 -3.18
CA LEU A 132 8.61 -15.62 -3.09
C LEU A 132 9.79 -15.01 -2.34
N SER A 133 10.07 -13.73 -2.59
CA SER A 133 11.12 -13.00 -1.86
C SER A 133 10.88 -13.02 -0.35
N THR A 134 9.63 -12.88 0.12
CA THR A 134 9.32 -12.97 1.57
C THR A 134 9.51 -14.37 2.15
N TRP A 135 9.38 -15.41 1.34
CA TRP A 135 9.46 -16.81 1.79
C TRP A 135 10.86 -17.40 1.70
N LEU A 136 11.70 -16.85 0.82
CA LEU A 136 12.98 -17.43 0.46
C LEU A 136 14.17 -16.48 0.63
N LEU A 137 13.97 -15.17 0.81
CA LEU A 137 15.07 -14.22 1.08
C LEU A 137 15.04 -13.72 2.52
N PHE A 138 16.22 -13.35 3.02
CA PHE A 138 16.38 -12.81 4.38
C PHE A 138 16.16 -11.29 4.42
N ALA A 139 15.57 -10.81 5.52
CA ALA A 139 15.50 -9.40 5.94
C ALA A 139 15.00 -8.39 4.88
N GLY A 140 13.80 -8.61 4.35
CA GLY A 140 13.13 -7.61 3.49
C GLY A 140 13.84 -7.36 2.15
N LYS A 141 14.76 -8.25 1.75
CA LYS A 141 15.31 -8.27 0.40
C LYS A 141 14.23 -8.70 -0.59
N HIS A 142 14.25 -8.07 -1.76
CA HIS A 142 13.35 -8.36 -2.87
C HIS A 142 14.19 -8.62 -4.11
N ALA A 143 13.96 -9.76 -4.75
CA ALA A 143 14.52 -10.02 -6.06
C ALA A 143 13.67 -9.31 -7.12
N THR A 144 14.33 -8.81 -8.16
CA THR A 144 13.70 -8.16 -9.32
C THR A 144 13.44 -9.13 -10.47
N SER A 145 14.08 -10.30 -10.45
CA SER A 145 13.85 -11.41 -11.39
C SER A 145 13.97 -12.78 -10.70
N LEU A 146 13.45 -13.82 -11.34
CA LEU A 146 13.64 -15.20 -10.88
C LEU A 146 15.12 -15.63 -10.96
N ASP A 147 15.87 -15.15 -11.94
CA ASP A 147 17.30 -15.45 -12.05
C ASP A 147 18.08 -14.86 -10.87
N GLU A 148 17.78 -13.61 -10.48
CA GLU A 148 18.36 -13.00 -9.28
C GLU A 148 17.99 -13.79 -8.02
N LEU A 149 16.73 -14.23 -7.90
CA LEU A 149 16.28 -15.08 -6.80
C LEU A 149 17.10 -16.37 -6.75
N TYR A 150 17.27 -17.07 -7.88
CA TYR A 150 17.99 -18.34 -7.96
C TYR A 150 19.50 -18.20 -7.68
N ALA A 151 20.10 -17.07 -8.09
CA ALA A 151 21.49 -16.75 -7.77
C ALA A 151 21.71 -16.46 -6.27
N SER A 152 20.67 -15.96 -5.59
CA SER A 152 20.74 -15.54 -4.19
C SER A 152 20.86 -16.70 -3.17
N HIS A 153 21.24 -16.36 -1.95
CA HIS A 153 21.12 -17.24 -0.80
C HIS A 153 19.65 -17.38 -0.39
N LEU A 154 19.12 -18.60 -0.46
CA LEU A 154 17.73 -18.90 -0.10
C LEU A 154 17.61 -19.40 1.34
N TYR A 155 16.53 -19.06 2.01
CA TYR A 155 16.25 -19.44 3.40
C TYR A 155 14.87 -20.08 3.52
N ASN A 156 14.66 -20.94 4.51
CA ASN A 156 13.33 -21.44 4.83
C ASN A 156 12.56 -20.43 5.70
N THR A 157 12.03 -19.36 5.11
CA THR A 157 11.13 -18.39 5.80
C THR A 157 9.68 -18.53 5.35
N LEU A 158 9.31 -19.69 4.79
CA LEU A 158 8.00 -19.98 4.24
C LEU A 158 6.88 -19.72 5.26
N ARG A 159 5.80 -19.08 4.77
CA ARG A 159 4.57 -18.85 5.54
C ARG A 159 3.93 -20.19 5.89
N ARG A 160 3.40 -20.29 7.13
CA ARG A 160 2.83 -21.56 7.65
C ARG A 160 1.44 -21.87 7.11
N THR A 161 0.67 -20.84 6.85
CA THR A 161 -0.73 -20.95 6.43
C THR A 161 -0.89 -20.39 5.03
N ASP A 162 -2.05 -20.64 4.41
CA ASP A 162 -2.46 -20.01 3.17
C ASP A 162 -2.89 -18.56 3.40
N PHE A 163 -2.65 -17.72 2.40
CA PHE A 163 -3.27 -16.40 2.35
C PHE A 163 -4.80 -16.56 2.40
N PRO A 164 -5.49 -15.66 3.11
CA PRO A 164 -6.95 -15.71 3.19
C PRO A 164 -7.56 -15.51 1.80
N ALA A 165 -8.82 -15.92 1.64
CA ALA A 165 -9.63 -15.54 0.49
C ALA A 165 -9.68 -14.00 0.37
N VAL A 166 -9.68 -13.52 -0.87
CA VAL A 166 -9.59 -12.08 -1.18
C VAL A 166 -10.72 -11.60 -2.09
N ASP A 167 -11.72 -12.46 -2.36
CA ASP A 167 -12.82 -12.20 -3.29
C ASP A 167 -13.56 -10.90 -2.96
N ASP A 168 -13.74 -10.63 -1.67
CA ASP A 168 -14.45 -9.45 -1.21
C ASP A 168 -13.53 -8.24 -0.92
N TYR A 169 -12.20 -8.37 -1.07
CA TYR A 169 -11.23 -7.37 -0.60
C TYR A 169 -11.43 -5.98 -1.20
N LEU A 170 -11.75 -5.91 -2.50
CA LEU A 170 -12.01 -4.67 -3.25
C LEU A 170 -13.49 -4.55 -3.67
N THR A 171 -14.40 -5.31 -3.05
CA THR A 171 -15.82 -5.23 -3.40
C THR A 171 -16.36 -3.81 -3.22
N GLY A 172 -16.98 -3.28 -4.28
CA GLY A 172 -17.55 -1.93 -4.29
C GLY A 172 -16.52 -0.79 -4.40
N VAL A 173 -15.23 -1.10 -4.55
CA VAL A 173 -14.15 -0.13 -4.83
C VAL A 173 -13.95 -0.02 -6.34
N GLU A 174 -13.86 1.20 -6.85
CA GLU A 174 -13.51 1.47 -8.25
C GLU A 174 -11.99 1.40 -8.41
N VAL A 175 -11.49 0.44 -9.18
CA VAL A 175 -10.05 0.28 -9.45
C VAL A 175 -9.70 1.01 -10.74
N VAL A 176 -8.78 1.96 -10.66
CA VAL A 176 -8.22 2.68 -11.81
C VAL A 176 -6.70 2.52 -11.80
N CYS A 177 -6.06 2.82 -12.94
CA CYS A 177 -4.61 2.86 -13.06
C CYS A 177 -4.26 4.08 -13.92
N GLU A 178 -4.19 5.23 -13.26
CA GLU A 178 -4.03 6.54 -13.92
C GLU A 178 -2.97 7.38 -13.23
N SER A 179 -2.32 8.25 -14.02
CA SER A 179 -1.41 9.24 -13.46
C SER A 179 -2.12 10.24 -12.56
N TYR A 180 -1.50 10.68 -11.45
CA TYR A 180 -2.16 11.60 -10.52
C TYR A 180 -2.53 12.92 -11.20
N ASP A 181 -1.77 13.35 -12.20
CA ASP A 181 -2.00 14.54 -13.01
C ASP A 181 -3.11 14.35 -14.06
N THR A 182 -3.56 13.13 -14.30
CA THR A 182 -4.77 12.81 -15.10
C THR A 182 -5.98 12.57 -14.20
N LEU A 183 -5.79 11.86 -13.08
CA LEU A 183 -6.86 11.47 -12.16
C LEU A 183 -7.39 12.66 -11.34
N LEU A 184 -6.51 13.44 -10.71
CA LEU A 184 -6.92 14.52 -9.80
C LEU A 184 -7.72 15.65 -10.48
N PRO A 185 -7.39 16.11 -11.71
CA PRO A 185 -8.18 17.12 -12.39
C PRO A 185 -9.66 16.75 -12.58
N GLN A 186 -9.98 15.47 -12.76
CA GLN A 186 -11.36 14.99 -12.95
C GLN A 186 -12.26 15.29 -11.74
N TYR A 187 -11.66 15.53 -10.56
CA TYR A 187 -12.34 15.77 -9.30
C TYR A 187 -12.00 17.14 -8.68
N ALA A 188 -11.34 18.03 -9.42
CA ALA A 188 -10.84 19.31 -8.88
C ALA A 188 -11.96 20.17 -8.29
N ASP A 189 -13.11 20.26 -8.98
CA ASP A 189 -14.25 21.12 -8.62
C ASP A 189 -15.29 20.43 -7.72
N GLN A 190 -14.97 19.27 -7.15
CA GLN A 190 -15.88 18.51 -6.28
C GLN A 190 -15.50 18.69 -4.80
N PRO A 191 -16.24 19.51 -4.02
CA PRO A 191 -15.86 19.84 -2.64
C PRO A 191 -15.94 18.63 -1.70
N LYS A 192 -16.81 17.65 -1.97
CA LYS A 192 -16.93 16.39 -1.20
C LYS A 192 -15.99 15.30 -1.72
N THR A 193 -14.79 15.68 -2.14
CA THR A 193 -13.75 14.73 -2.56
C THR A 193 -12.61 14.74 -1.56
N LEU A 194 -12.48 13.66 -0.79
CA LEU A 194 -11.36 13.39 0.08
C LEU A 194 -10.19 12.82 -0.73
N LEU A 195 -9.06 13.52 -0.73
CA LEU A 195 -7.83 13.07 -1.36
C LEU A 195 -6.93 12.39 -0.34
N VAL A 196 -6.63 11.11 -0.56
CA VAL A 196 -5.73 10.32 0.30
C VAL A 196 -4.42 10.10 -0.43
N PHE A 197 -3.33 10.62 0.14
CA PHE A 197 -2.01 10.61 -0.45
C PHE A 197 -1.03 9.77 0.37
N ASP A 198 -0.40 8.79 -0.29
CA ASP A 198 0.73 8.03 0.23
C ASP A 198 1.84 7.90 -0.83
N PRO A 199 2.41 9.03 -1.30
CA PRO A 199 3.34 9.01 -2.42
C PRO A 199 4.68 8.35 -2.03
N PRO A 200 5.41 7.79 -3.02
CA PRO A 200 6.79 7.37 -2.81
C PRO A 200 7.66 8.56 -2.39
N TYR A 201 8.59 8.34 -1.46
CA TYR A 201 9.43 9.43 -0.93
C TYR A 201 10.52 9.83 -1.92
N VAL A 202 10.73 11.15 -2.04
CA VAL A 202 11.63 11.80 -3.00
C VAL A 202 13.08 11.29 -2.92
N ASN A 203 13.55 10.90 -1.73
CA ASN A 203 14.94 10.50 -1.48
C ASN A 203 15.09 9.01 -1.08
N THR A 204 14.14 8.15 -1.49
CA THR A 204 14.25 6.71 -1.23
C THR A 204 14.65 5.96 -2.49
N GLN A 205 15.44 4.89 -2.34
CA GLN A 205 15.66 3.93 -3.42
C GLN A 205 14.30 3.32 -3.79
N GLN A 206 13.67 3.84 -4.85
CA GLN A 206 12.36 3.41 -5.35
C GLN A 206 12.42 2.04 -6.06
N GLY A 207 13.52 1.29 -5.95
CA GLY A 207 13.76 0.01 -6.64
C GLY A 207 12.77 -1.11 -6.33
N ALA A 208 11.84 -0.91 -5.38
CA ALA A 208 10.73 -1.83 -5.11
C ALA A 208 9.44 -1.50 -5.89
N TYR A 209 9.28 -0.29 -6.44
CA TYR A 209 8.14 0.09 -7.27
C TYR A 209 8.40 -0.34 -8.70
N ALA A 210 7.56 -1.24 -9.20
CA ALA A 210 7.67 -1.76 -10.55
C ALA A 210 6.94 -0.79 -11.49
N GLN A 211 7.63 0.23 -12.03
CA GLN A 211 7.50 0.77 -13.40
C GLN A 211 8.07 2.20 -13.57
N THR A 212 8.80 2.35 -14.69
CA THR A 212 9.29 3.48 -15.52
C THR A 212 9.29 4.97 -15.11
N GLY A 213 8.81 5.41 -13.94
CA GLY A 213 8.74 6.83 -13.57
C GLY A 213 9.41 7.16 -12.25
N TYR A 214 10.49 7.93 -12.25
CA TYR A 214 11.09 8.47 -11.03
C TYR A 214 10.15 9.49 -10.38
N PHE A 215 9.65 9.21 -9.18
CA PHE A 215 8.92 10.18 -8.39
C PHE A 215 9.91 11.01 -7.56
N GLY A 216 10.48 12.03 -8.20
CA GLY A 216 11.40 12.97 -7.58
C GLY A 216 10.74 14.27 -7.10
N MET A 217 11.58 15.23 -6.70
CA MET A 217 11.13 16.53 -6.21
C MET A 217 10.19 17.26 -7.18
N VAL A 218 10.45 17.21 -8.49
CA VAL A 218 9.59 17.85 -9.49
C VAL A 218 8.18 17.25 -9.50
N GLN A 219 8.07 15.92 -9.40
CA GLN A 219 6.77 15.24 -9.36
C GLN A 219 6.04 15.52 -8.04
N PHE A 220 6.79 15.60 -6.94
CA PHE A 220 6.23 16.02 -5.66
C PHE A 220 5.68 17.46 -5.73
N LEU A 221 6.44 18.43 -6.27
CA LEU A 221 5.98 19.81 -6.40
C LEU A 221 4.76 19.93 -7.32
N LYS A 222 4.69 19.14 -8.40
CA LYS A 222 3.50 19.04 -9.26
C LYS A 222 2.31 18.45 -8.50
N LEU A 223 2.50 17.36 -7.77
CA LEU A 223 1.46 16.77 -6.92
C LEU A 223 0.90 17.80 -5.92
N MET A 224 1.78 18.57 -5.27
CA MET A 224 1.39 19.59 -4.30
C MET A 224 0.52 20.70 -4.91
N GLN A 225 0.52 20.88 -6.24
CA GLN A 225 -0.40 21.80 -6.92
C GLN A 225 -1.86 21.35 -6.87
N TYR A 226 -2.12 20.05 -6.68
CA TYR A 226 -3.46 19.48 -6.63
C TYR A 226 -3.99 19.27 -5.21
N VAL A 227 -3.12 19.29 -4.20
CA VAL A 227 -3.53 19.07 -2.80
C VAL A 227 -4.43 20.20 -2.35
N ARG A 228 -5.67 19.88 -1.98
CA ARG A 228 -6.66 20.78 -1.40
C ARG A 228 -7.50 20.06 -0.34
N PRO A 229 -8.10 20.77 0.62
CA PRO A 229 -9.06 20.16 1.54
C PRO A 229 -10.28 19.61 0.77
N PRO A 230 -10.91 18.52 1.24
CA PRO A 230 -10.41 17.64 2.29
C PRO A 230 -9.27 16.73 1.80
N TYR A 231 -8.19 16.62 2.57
CA TYR A 231 -7.10 15.67 2.29
C TYR A 231 -6.59 14.96 3.54
N ILE A 232 -6.03 13.77 3.33
CA ILE A 232 -5.18 13.03 4.26
C ILE A 232 -3.88 12.73 3.53
N PHE A 233 -2.76 13.07 4.15
CA PHE A 233 -1.42 12.83 3.61
C PHE A 233 -0.63 11.99 4.61
N PHE A 234 -0.09 10.87 4.13
CA PHE A 234 0.86 10.07 4.89
C PHE A 234 2.27 10.50 4.57
N SER A 235 3.06 10.68 5.61
CA SER A 235 4.44 11.13 5.53
C SER A 235 5.29 10.47 6.60
N SER A 236 6.58 10.75 6.61
CA SER A 236 7.50 10.36 7.67
C SER A 236 8.62 11.38 7.81
N THR A 237 9.45 11.24 8.84
CA THR A 237 10.69 12.03 8.98
C THR A 237 11.67 11.84 7.82
N ARG A 238 11.44 10.86 6.92
CA ARG A 238 12.23 10.64 5.70
C ARG A 238 11.66 11.30 4.45
N SER A 239 10.44 11.84 4.53
CA SER A 239 9.66 12.26 3.35
C SER A 239 9.76 13.74 3.02
N GLU A 240 10.51 14.54 3.78
CA GLU A 240 10.65 16.01 3.65
C GLU A 240 9.34 16.82 3.65
N ILE A 241 8.16 16.19 3.69
CA ILE A 241 6.85 16.84 3.60
C ILE A 241 6.66 17.88 4.70
N LEU A 242 7.01 17.56 5.95
CA LEU A 242 6.88 18.53 7.05
C LEU A 242 7.80 19.74 6.83
N SER A 243 9.05 19.51 6.42
CA SER A 243 10.00 20.59 6.09
C SER A 243 9.53 21.43 4.89
N TYR A 244 8.90 20.81 3.89
CA TYR A 244 8.27 21.51 2.78
C TYR A 244 7.10 22.39 3.27
N LEU A 245 6.27 21.89 4.18
CA LEU A 245 5.16 22.65 4.74
C LEU A 245 5.65 23.84 5.58
N ASP A 246 6.73 23.68 6.35
CA ASP A 246 7.38 24.77 7.07
C ASP A 246 7.89 25.85 6.09
N PHE A 247 8.58 25.44 5.02
CA PHE A 247 9.01 26.35 3.96
C PHE A 247 7.83 27.09 3.29
N VAL A 248 6.74 26.38 2.97
CA VAL A 248 5.53 26.99 2.40
C VAL A 248 4.90 27.99 3.36
N GLN A 249 4.87 27.70 4.66
CA GLN A 249 4.37 28.61 5.69
C GLN A 249 5.15 29.94 5.69
N GLU A 250 6.46 29.88 5.51
CA GLU A 250 7.35 31.04 5.51
C GLU A 250 7.29 31.81 4.18
N CYS A 251 7.38 31.11 3.04
CA CYS A 251 7.68 31.70 1.75
C CYS A 251 6.49 31.77 0.76
N ASP A 252 5.46 30.95 0.92
CA ASP A 252 4.34 30.86 -0.04
C ASP A 252 2.98 30.83 0.69
N LYS A 253 2.51 32.02 1.06
CA LYS A 253 1.23 32.20 1.75
C LYS A 253 0.03 31.67 0.95
N ARG A 254 0.09 31.67 -0.38
CA ARG A 254 -1.00 31.18 -1.24
C ARG A 254 -1.11 29.66 -1.13
N THR A 255 0.00 28.94 -1.23
CA THR A 255 0.01 27.49 -1.03
C THR A 255 -0.33 27.15 0.42
N TRP A 256 0.17 27.91 1.41
CA TRP A 256 -0.14 27.70 2.83
C TRP A 256 -1.65 27.79 3.14
N GLN A 257 -2.39 28.71 2.52
CA GLN A 257 -3.85 28.78 2.69
C GLN A 257 -4.55 27.47 2.30
N ARG A 258 -3.98 26.72 1.34
CA ARG A 258 -4.53 25.46 0.83
C ARG A 258 -4.06 24.24 1.63
N VAL A 259 -2.79 24.18 2.03
CA VAL A 259 -2.18 22.95 2.62
C VAL A 259 -1.72 23.10 4.08
N GLY A 260 -1.79 24.31 4.65
CA GLY A 260 -1.43 24.60 6.04
C GLY A 260 -2.57 24.34 7.02
N ASN A 261 -2.39 24.70 8.30
CA ASN A 261 -3.39 24.53 9.37
C ASN A 261 -3.93 23.09 9.47
N TYR A 262 -3.07 22.11 9.22
CA TYR A 262 -3.41 20.70 9.28
C TYR A 262 -3.33 20.15 10.70
N GLU A 263 -4.09 19.10 10.95
CA GLU A 263 -3.93 18.24 12.11
C GLU A 263 -2.87 17.18 11.86
N LYS A 264 -2.14 16.75 12.90
CA LYS A 264 -1.05 15.77 12.77
C LYS A 264 -1.16 14.66 13.80
N ILE A 265 -1.05 13.42 13.34
CA ILE A 265 -0.93 12.23 14.18
C ILE A 265 0.42 11.56 13.90
N SER A 266 1.25 11.39 14.93
CA SER A 266 2.58 10.76 14.83
C SER A 266 2.58 9.35 15.42
N LEU A 267 3.27 8.42 14.76
CA LEU A 267 3.57 7.09 15.26
C LEU A 267 5.08 6.87 15.23
N LYS A 268 5.66 6.44 16.36
CA LYS A 268 7.08 6.08 16.43
C LYS A 268 7.28 4.67 15.89
N ALA A 269 8.10 4.52 14.86
CA ALA A 269 8.53 3.24 14.33
C ALA A 269 10.00 2.99 14.71
N CYS A 270 10.25 1.87 15.40
CA CYS A 270 11.61 1.39 15.66
C CYS A 270 12.00 0.38 14.58
N MET A 271 13.00 0.69 13.75
CA MET A 271 13.52 -0.28 12.78
C MET A 271 14.53 -1.23 13.41
N ASN A 272 15.43 -0.70 14.24
CA ASN A 272 16.53 -1.42 14.91
C ASN A 272 16.94 -0.66 16.19
N LYS A 273 17.81 -1.24 17.04
CA LYS A 273 18.32 -0.60 18.28
C LYS A 273 18.87 0.83 18.11
N ASN A 274 19.32 1.20 16.89
CA ASN A 274 20.01 2.47 16.62
C ASN A 274 19.30 3.38 15.59
N SER A 275 18.10 3.03 15.12
CA SER A 275 17.36 3.89 14.19
C SER A 275 15.84 3.85 14.43
N SER A 276 15.32 4.99 14.89
CA SER A 276 13.90 5.28 14.97
C SER A 276 13.54 6.32 13.92
N TYR A 277 12.39 6.16 13.26
CA TYR A 277 11.80 7.22 12.47
C TYR A 277 10.34 7.38 12.88
N GLU A 278 9.76 8.55 12.64
CA GLU A 278 8.35 8.78 12.91
C GLU A 278 7.60 8.77 11.59
N ASP A 279 6.53 8.00 11.53
CA ASP A 279 5.52 8.16 10.49
C ASP A 279 4.48 9.17 10.96
N HIS A 280 3.92 9.93 10.03
CA HIS A 280 2.89 10.92 10.29
C HIS A 280 1.70 10.71 9.36
N MET A 281 0.52 11.01 9.88
CA MET A 281 -0.69 11.25 9.12
C MET A 281 -1.09 12.70 9.37
N ILE A 282 -1.02 13.53 8.33
CA ILE A 282 -1.50 14.91 8.36
C ILE A 282 -2.81 15.02 7.60
N TYR A 283 -3.74 15.84 8.07
CA TYR A 283 -5.03 15.97 7.41
C TYR A 283 -5.67 17.33 7.65
N ARG A 284 -6.54 17.73 6.72
CA ARG A 284 -7.32 18.95 6.80
C ARG A 284 -8.61 18.78 6.02
N PHE A 285 -9.75 19.13 6.63
CA PHE A 285 -11.08 19.01 6.02
C PHE A 285 -11.73 20.35 5.64
N GLN A 286 -11.24 21.48 6.16
CA GLN A 286 -11.70 22.85 5.89
C GLN A 286 -10.49 23.75 5.64
#